data_AF-A0A955AP73-F1
#
_entry.id   AF-A0A955AP73-F1
#
_cell.length_a   1.000
_cell.length_b   1.000
_cell.length_c   1.000
_cell.angle_alpha   90.00
_cell.angle_beta   90.00
_cell.angle_gamma   90.00
#
_symmetry.space_group_name_H-M   'P 1'
#
loop_
_entity.id
_entity.type
_entity.pdbx_description
1 polymer ?
#
loop_
_entity_poly.entity_id
_entity_poly.type
_entity_poly.pdbx_seq_one_letter_code
_entity_poly.pdbx_strand_id
1 'polypeptide(L)' 'MVKRFIHLSPARQRLIRLLQNTNFGKIESLTFKGGEPILEKSVRRLREVKFGSENCSRAEDCLDDFELK' A
#
# COMPACT_ATOMS: atom_id res chain seq x y z
N MET A 1 6.68 -16.87 12.08
CA MET A 1 5.34 -16.33 12.40
C MET A 1 4.87 -15.53 11.19
N VAL A 2 3.77 -15.92 10.56
CA VAL A 2 3.23 -15.22 9.38
C VAL A 2 2.48 -13.98 9.83
N LYS A 3 2.72 -12.83 9.18
CA LYS A 3 1.99 -11.58 9.47
C LYS A 3 0.74 -11.53 8.59
N ARG A 4 -0.42 -11.23 9.18
CA ARG A 4 -1.69 -11.07 8.45
C ARG A 4 -2.10 -9.60 8.39
N PHE A 5 -2.83 -9.24 7.35
CA PHE A 5 -3.26 -7.86 7.08
C PHE A 5 -4.11 -7.29 8.22
N ILE A 6 -5.08 -8.06 8.71
CA ILE A 6 -5.99 -7.61 9.78
C ILE A 6 -5.28 -7.35 11.13
N HIS A 7 -4.11 -7.95 11.34
CA HIS A 7 -3.31 -7.74 12.56
C HIS A 7 -2.43 -6.48 12.50
N LEU A 8 -2.41 -5.77 11.37
CA LEU A 8 -1.69 -4.52 11.24
C LEU A 8 -2.48 -3.37 11.87
N SER A 9 -1.77 -2.34 12.33
CA SER A 9 -2.40 -1.09 12.73
C SER A 9 -3.20 -0.47 11.57
N PRO A 10 -4.23 0.34 11.84
CA PRO A 10 -5.01 0.98 10.78
C PRO A 10 -4.16 1.80 9.79
N ALA A 11 -3.09 2.45 10.27
CA ALA A 11 -2.19 3.23 9.43
C ALA A 11 -1.38 2.33 8.47
N ARG A 12 -0.87 1.20 8.96
CA ARG A 12 -0.16 0.21 8.13
C ARG A 12 -1.09 -0.46 7.13
N GLN A 13 -2.32 -0.82 7.52
CA GLN A 13 -3.32 -1.34 6.58
C GLN A 13 -3.58 -0.37 5.43
N ARG A 14 -3.76 0.92 5.74
CA ARG A 14 -3.92 1.98 4.72
C ARG A 14 -2.71 2.12 3.80
N LEU A 15 -1.50 1.99 4.32
CA LEU A 15 -0.28 2.00 3.50
C LEU A 15 -0.23 0.80 2.55
N ILE A 16 -0.57 -0.40 3.03
CA ILE A 16 -0.61 -1.60 2.17
C ILE A 16 -1.66 -1.43 1.07
N ARG A 17 -2.86 -0.94 1.38
CA ARG A 17 -3.89 -0.63 0.37
C ARG A 17 -3.40 0.41 -0.64
N LEU A 18 -2.69 1.43 -0.18
CA LEU A 18 -2.09 2.44 -1.04
C LEU A 18 -1.07 1.83 -2.01
N LEU A 19 -0.23 0.92 -1.54
CA LEU A 19 0.76 0.21 -2.35
C LEU A 19 0.08 -0.74 -3.35
N GLN A 20 -0.94 -1.50 -2.92
CA GLN A 20 -1.71 -2.40 -3.79
C GLN A 20 -2.42 -1.64 -4.92
N ASN A 21 -3.00 -0.48 -4.62
CA ASN A 21 -3.66 0.38 -5.60
C ASN A 21 -2.65 1.05 -6.55
N THR A 22 -1.50 1.46 -6.02
CA THR A 22 -0.42 1.99 -6.86
C THR A 22 0.05 0.93 -7.83
N ASN A 23 0.26 -0.30 -7.34
CA ASN A 23 0.79 -1.50 -8.01
C ASN A 23 2.19 -1.30 -8.64
N PHE A 24 2.36 -0.25 -9.43
CA PHE A 24 3.63 0.20 -9.97
C PHE A 24 3.76 1.74 -9.92
N GLY A 25 4.95 2.22 -9.59
CA GLY A 25 5.26 3.64 -9.43
C GLY A 25 5.86 3.96 -8.06
N LYS A 26 5.75 5.23 -7.66
CA LYS A 26 6.39 5.78 -6.46
C LYS A 26 5.38 6.50 -5.56
N ILE A 27 5.57 6.33 -4.25
CA ILE A 27 4.91 7.16 -3.24
C ILE A 27 5.95 8.13 -2.71
N GLU A 28 5.64 9.41 -2.72
CA GLU A 28 6.55 10.46 -2.26
C GLU A 28 6.03 11.13 -1.01
N SER A 29 6.96 11.71 -0.23
CA SER A 29 6.65 12.44 1.01
C SER A 29 5.93 11.59 2.07
N LEU A 30 6.21 10.28 2.11
CA LEU A 30 5.69 9.41 3.17
C LEU A 30 6.61 9.49 4.40
N THR A 31 6.06 9.97 5.50
CA THR A 31 6.78 10.09 6.78
C THR A 31 6.38 8.95 7.72
N PHE A 32 7.33 8.47 8.52
CA PHE A 32 7.09 7.49 9.57
C PHE A 32 7.36 8.11 10.95
N LYS A 33 6.48 7.85 11.92
CA LYS A 33 6.67 8.26 13.31
C LYS A 33 6.38 7.09 14.23
N GLY A 34 7.36 6.70 15.05
CA GLY A 34 7.22 5.54 15.93
C GLY A 34 6.96 4.21 15.21
N GLY A 35 7.40 4.08 13.96
CA GLY A 35 7.15 2.89 13.13
C GLY A 35 5.77 2.84 12.47
N GLU A 36 4.95 3.88 12.64
CA GLU A 36 3.66 4.02 11.97
C GLU A 36 3.75 5.00 10.78
N PRO A 37 3.14 4.69 9.62
CA PRO A 37 3.10 5.61 8.49
C PRO A 37 2.11 6.75 8.75
N ILE A 38 2.56 7.98 8.53
CA ILE A 38 1.73 9.17 8.57
C ILE A 38 1.25 9.46 7.15
N LEU A 39 -0.02 9.14 6.89
CA LEU A 39 -0.68 9.39 5.61
C LEU A 39 -1.41 10.74 5.67
N GLU A 40 -0.65 11.83 5.65
CA GLU A 40 -1.18 13.18 5.56
C GLU A 40 -1.63 13.53 4.13
N LYS A 41 -2.44 14.59 3.98
CA LYS A 41 -2.92 15.07 2.66
C LYS A 41 -1.78 15.42 1.68
N SER A 42 -0.57 15.64 2.19
CA SER A 42 0.63 15.93 1.41
C SER A 42 1.26 14.71 0.73
N VAL A 43 0.84 13.49 1.07
CA VAL A 43 1.34 12.27 0.42
C VAL A 43 0.92 12.26 -1.06
N ARG A 44 1.89 12.46 -1.94
CA ARG A 44 1.68 12.46 -3.39
C ARG A 44 1.91 11.06 -3.95
N ARG A 45 0.96 10.61 -4.78
CA ARG A 45 1.05 9.34 -5.50
C ARG A 45 1.53 9.64 -6.91
N LEU A 46 2.67 9.08 -7.29
CA LEU A 46 3.18 9.16 -8.65
C LEU A 46 3.03 7.78 -9.27
N ARG A 47 1.91 7.60 -9.99
CA ARG A 47 1.62 6.32 -10.67
C ARG A 47 2.36 6.31 -12.00
N GLU A 48 3.35 5.43 -12.10
CA GLU A 48 3.99 5.15 -13.37
C GLU A 48 3.16 4.06 -14.06
N VAL A 49 2.82 4.28 -15.33
CA VAL A 49 2.11 3.27 -16.11
C VAL A 49 3.16 2.42 -16.82
N LYS A 50 3.17 1.12 -16.55
CA LYS A 50 3.95 0.18 -17.38
C LYS A 50 3.24 0.02 -18.72
N PHE A 51 3.82 0.60 -19.77
CA PHE A 51 3.37 0.31 -21.13
C PHE A 51 3.65 -1.17 -21.47
N GLY A 52 2.63 -1.89 -21.94
CA GLY A 52 2.74 -3.30 -22.35
C GLY A 52 2.65 -4.33 -21.21
N SER A 53 2.12 -3.98 -20.03
CA SER A 53 1.89 -4.93 -18.93
C SER A 53 0.60 -4.64 -18.19
N GLU A 54 0.10 -5.62 -17.43
CA GLU A 54 -1.06 -5.44 -16.56
C GLU A 54 -0.72 -4.46 -15.42
N ASN A 55 -1.47 -3.35 -15.35
CA ASN A 55 -1.37 -2.35 -14.27
C ASN A 55 -2.56 -2.46 -13.29
N CYS A 56 -3.30 -3.57 -13.32
CA CYS A 56 -4.46 -3.81 -12.48
C CYS A 56 -4.08 -3.86 -10.99
N SER A 57 -5.00 -3.48 -10.10
CA SER A 57 -4.80 -3.66 -8.66
C SER A 57 -4.49 -5.13 -8.35
N ARG A 58 -3.68 -5.36 -7.31
CA ARG A 58 -3.36 -6.72 -6.87
C ARG A 58 -4.64 -7.49 -6.47
N ALA A 59 -4.64 -8.81 -6.65
CA ALA A 59 -5.80 -9.66 -6.36
C ALA A 59 -6.27 -9.57 -4.90
N GLU A 60 -5.36 -9.28 -3.97
CA GLU A 60 -5.68 -9.10 -2.55
C GLU A 60 -6.37 -7.77 -2.23
N ASP A 61 -6.52 -6.84 -3.19
CA ASP A 61 -7.20 -5.56 -2.99
C ASP A 61 -8.68 -5.74 -2.58
N CYS A 62 -9.32 -6.83 -3.04
CA CYS A 62 -10.72 -7.16 -2.70
C CYS A 62 -10.86 -8.05 -1.45
N LEU A 63 -9.76 -8.48 -0.82
CA LEU A 63 -9.80 -9.37 0.35
C LEU A 63 -9.75 -8.57 1.64
N ASP A 64 -10.65 -8.85 2.59
CA ASP A 64 -10.65 -8.22 3.91
C ASP A 64 -9.43 -8.60 4.77
N ASP A 65 -8.85 -9.78 4.52
CA ASP A 65 -7.64 -10.24 5.19
C ASP A 65 -6.82 -11.20 4.30
N PHE A 66 -5.50 -11.15 4.43
CA PHE A 66 -4.55 -11.97 3.69
C PHE A 66 -3.19 -12.02 4.40
N GLU A 67 -2.37 -13.00 4.05
CA GLU A 67 -1.00 -13.11 4.56
C GLU A 67 -0.07 -12.12 3.84
N LEU A 68 0.72 -11.37 4.61
CA LEU A 68 1.79 -10.54 4.06
C LEU A 68 2.96 -11.42 3.66
N LYS A 69 3.37 -11.31 2.40
CA LYS A 69 4.53 -11.97 1.80
C LYS A 69 5.60 -10.96 1.43
#